data_AF-G4RPN5-F1
#
_entry.id   AF-G4RPN5-F1
#
_cell.length_a   1.000
_cell.length_b   1.000
_cell.length_c   1.000
_cell.angle_alpha   90.00
_cell.angle_beta   90.00
_cell.angle_gamma   90.00
#
_symmetry.space_group_name_H-M   'P 1'
#
loop_
_entity.id
_entity.type
_entity.pdbx_description
1 polymer ?
#
loop_
_entity_poly.entity_id
_entity_poly.type
_entity_poly.pdbx_seq_one_letter_code
_entity_poly.pdbx_strand_id
1 'polypeptide(L)'
;MEKIWVYFWKKYLCVQRGDVMTKTTTTIIVAVVVAVIAFIAGYYAAPSKTVIQSTTTTQTYTQTVTQTYTQTVVPTTTPELVPVSASSTVVNATKGATLRLGPLIVVIRPGTYALVGNSTLATYNFSLVIYNLKGVGLAPDGGMPVYAFAFAVNGQVSPSITFVDASGKPRQIITLAYIPSTWTSWTWLGYRQLSNGTLVGGRYVFVDQWYNVGGGVQVNLQFVKPVPWVFVAESSERPLSFSIIKPAVNISGVESGLVPLEIAEAWINGTEGGAVRVGNIIAVVPPGTYLKVGNSTYKAYNFSLVYYATLNLPGVDGMAPLGAYAFAANGVVSPAATFVGASGAPTPIITVAILPRTVTSWTWLTPTVSNGQSKILINGSYKFPNVWIRGDGYLLNAQFVKPVPWVFLGPVN
;
A
#
# COMPACT_ATOMS: atom_id res chain seq x y z
N MET A 1 21.95 -35.04 -10.97
CA MET A 1 22.62 -35.58 -9.76
C MET A 1 24.07 -35.10 -9.62
N GLU A 2 24.51 -34.03 -10.31
CA GLU A 2 25.90 -33.54 -10.29
C GLU A 2 26.12 -32.26 -9.46
N LYS A 3 25.06 -31.57 -9.02
CA LYS A 3 25.20 -30.31 -8.23
C LYS A 3 25.25 -30.52 -6.70
N ILE A 4 25.02 -31.73 -6.21
CA ILE A 4 25.13 -32.08 -4.78
C ILE A 4 26.57 -32.44 -4.38
N TRP A 5 27.40 -32.85 -5.34
CA TRP A 5 28.79 -33.28 -5.10
C TRP A 5 29.76 -32.14 -4.79
N VAL A 6 29.51 -30.93 -5.30
CA VAL A 6 30.43 -29.77 -5.16
C VAL A 6 30.25 -29.03 -3.83
N TYR A 7 29.06 -29.12 -3.20
CA TYR A 7 28.81 -28.48 -1.90
C TYR A 7 29.39 -29.24 -0.71
N PHE A 8 29.63 -30.55 -0.85
CA PHE A 8 30.13 -31.39 0.24
C PHE A 8 31.65 -31.20 0.49
N TRP A 9 32.42 -30.86 -0.55
CA TRP A 9 33.88 -30.72 -0.46
C TRP A 9 34.36 -29.37 0.10
N LYS A 10 33.55 -28.31 0.02
CA LYS A 10 33.99 -26.95 0.40
C LYS A 10 33.82 -26.63 1.89
N LYS A 11 33.07 -27.44 2.64
CA LYS A 11 32.73 -27.16 4.06
C LYS A 11 33.59 -27.93 5.07
N TYR A 12 34.38 -28.92 4.64
CA TYR A 12 35.13 -29.81 5.54
C TYR A 12 36.67 -29.75 5.43
N LEU A 13 37.21 -28.90 4.55
CA LEU A 13 38.65 -28.67 4.43
C LEU A 13 38.97 -27.18 4.63
N CYS A 14 38.71 -26.69 5.83
CA CYS A 14 39.34 -25.47 6.33
C CYS A 14 40.05 -25.83 7.65
N VAL A 15 41.16 -26.58 7.53
CA VAL A 15 42.13 -26.72 8.62
C VAL A 15 43.26 -25.77 8.29
N GLN A 16 43.28 -24.64 9.01
CA GLN A 16 44.40 -23.72 8.95
C GLN A 16 45.65 -24.38 9.51
N ARG A 17 46.77 -23.93 8.93
CA ARG A 17 48.15 -24.31 9.17
C ARG A 17 48.47 -24.32 10.68
N GLY A 18 48.90 -25.48 11.17
CA GLY A 18 49.57 -25.63 12.47
C GLY A 18 48.63 -25.88 13.63
N ASP A 19 48.15 -27.11 13.78
CA ASP A 19 47.87 -27.70 15.10
C ASP A 19 47.77 -29.23 15.00
N VAL A 20 48.27 -29.90 16.04
CA VAL A 20 48.49 -31.35 16.12
C VAL A 20 47.16 -32.11 16.12
N MET A 21 47.02 -33.08 15.20
CA MET A 21 45.84 -33.98 15.10
C MET A 21 45.63 -34.74 16.42
N THR A 22 44.49 -34.52 17.07
CA THR A 22 44.07 -35.29 18.26
C THR A 22 43.28 -36.54 17.85
N LYS A 23 43.34 -37.58 18.70
CA LYS A 23 42.80 -38.94 18.48
C LYS A 23 41.35 -39.00 17.98
N THR A 24 40.56 -37.96 18.14
CA THR A 24 39.14 -37.92 17.75
C THR A 24 38.93 -37.79 16.24
N THR A 25 39.85 -37.16 15.50
CA THR A 25 39.72 -36.94 14.05
C THR A 25 40.03 -38.22 13.24
N THR A 26 40.92 -39.08 13.76
CA THR A 26 41.27 -40.36 13.12
C THR A 26 40.12 -41.37 13.18
N THR A 27 39.34 -41.38 14.27
CA THR A 27 38.20 -42.31 14.45
C THR A 27 37.06 -42.03 13.49
N ILE A 28 36.82 -40.75 13.14
CA ILE A 28 35.74 -40.35 12.23
C ILE A 28 36.06 -40.74 10.77
N ILE A 29 37.32 -40.66 10.36
CA ILE A 29 37.75 -41.05 9.00
C ILE A 29 37.63 -42.56 8.80
N VAL A 30 37.98 -43.37 9.80
CA VAL A 30 37.88 -44.83 9.71
C VAL A 30 36.42 -45.30 9.62
N ALA A 31 35.49 -44.66 10.34
CA ALA A 31 34.06 -45.00 10.28
C ALA A 31 33.44 -44.75 8.89
N VAL A 32 33.87 -43.69 8.20
CA VAL A 32 33.38 -43.35 6.85
C VAL A 32 33.91 -44.32 5.80
N VAL A 33 35.17 -44.75 5.91
CA VAL A 33 35.76 -45.72 4.96
C VAL A 33 35.13 -47.11 5.10
N VAL A 34 34.81 -47.56 6.31
CA VAL A 34 34.15 -48.86 6.54
C VAL A 34 32.72 -48.88 5.98
N ALA A 35 31.98 -47.79 6.10
CA ALA A 35 30.62 -47.70 5.55
C ALA A 35 30.59 -47.75 4.01
N VAL A 36 31.58 -47.17 3.34
CA VAL A 36 31.68 -47.20 1.86
C VAL A 36 32.07 -48.60 1.36
N ILE A 37 32.96 -49.31 2.07
CA ILE A 37 33.35 -50.68 1.70
C ILE A 37 32.18 -51.67 1.90
N ALA A 38 31.39 -51.50 2.98
CA ALA A 38 30.21 -52.33 3.22
C ALA A 38 29.11 -52.13 2.16
N PHE A 39 28.95 -50.91 1.64
CA PHE A 39 28.00 -50.62 0.56
C PHE A 39 28.42 -51.27 -0.77
N ILE A 40 29.71 -51.28 -1.08
CA ILE A 40 30.24 -51.91 -2.31
C ILE A 40 30.12 -53.45 -2.21
N ALA A 41 30.39 -54.04 -1.04
CA ALA A 41 30.25 -55.49 -0.83
C ALA A 41 28.79 -55.99 -0.98
N GLY A 42 27.80 -55.18 -0.53
CA GLY A 42 26.38 -55.51 -0.71
C GLY A 42 25.91 -55.47 -2.17
N TYR A 43 26.56 -54.68 -3.03
CA TYR A 43 26.21 -54.57 -4.44
C TYR A 43 26.67 -55.79 -5.27
N TYR A 44 27.71 -56.50 -4.83
CA TYR A 44 28.26 -57.67 -5.53
C TYR A 44 27.71 -59.03 -5.02
N ALA A 45 26.83 -59.04 -4.02
CA ALA A 45 26.27 -60.27 -3.43
C ALA A 45 24.81 -60.57 -3.81
N ALA A 46 24.24 -59.86 -4.79
CA ALA A 46 22.86 -60.11 -5.25
C ALA A 46 22.79 -61.35 -6.18
N PRO A 47 21.87 -62.31 -5.95
CA PRO A 47 21.79 -63.55 -6.72
C PRO A 47 21.33 -63.32 -8.18
N SER A 48 21.95 -64.06 -9.09
CA SER A 48 21.71 -64.06 -10.54
C SER A 48 20.31 -64.58 -10.91
N LYS A 49 19.54 -63.78 -11.66
CA LYS A 49 18.28 -64.23 -12.30
C LYS A 49 18.55 -64.84 -13.67
N THR A 50 18.05 -66.06 -13.84
CA THR A 50 18.06 -66.90 -15.04
C THR A 50 17.51 -66.18 -16.27
N VAL A 51 18.23 -66.28 -17.39
CA VAL A 51 17.82 -65.80 -18.72
C VAL A 51 16.96 -66.86 -19.39
N ILE A 52 15.71 -66.51 -19.73
CA ILE A 52 14.90 -67.26 -20.71
C ILE A 52 14.99 -66.47 -22.02
N GLN A 53 15.49 -67.12 -23.08
CA GLN A 53 15.63 -66.51 -24.39
C GLN A 53 14.28 -66.58 -25.12
N SER A 54 13.59 -65.45 -25.25
CA SER A 54 12.43 -65.30 -26.13
C SER A 54 12.84 -64.49 -27.35
N THR A 55 12.84 -65.14 -28.52
CA THR A 55 13.09 -64.50 -29.80
C THR A 55 11.85 -63.68 -30.19
N THR A 56 11.93 -62.35 -30.05
CA THR A 56 10.88 -61.44 -30.53
C THR A 56 11.41 -60.67 -31.73
N THR A 57 10.98 -61.05 -32.93
CA THR A 57 11.19 -60.29 -34.17
C THR A 57 10.61 -58.89 -34.01
N THR A 58 11.45 -57.86 -34.09
CA THR A 58 11.01 -56.46 -34.14
C THR A 58 10.63 -56.13 -35.58
N GLN A 59 9.33 -55.99 -35.86
CA GLN A 59 8.86 -55.31 -37.06
C GLN A 59 8.67 -53.83 -36.73
N THR A 60 9.41 -52.96 -37.42
CA THR A 60 9.23 -51.51 -37.32
C THR A 60 7.98 -51.11 -38.09
N TYR A 61 6.88 -50.84 -37.39
CA TYR A 61 5.75 -50.12 -37.96
C TYR A 61 5.93 -48.63 -37.68
N THR A 62 6.13 -47.83 -38.73
CA THR A 62 6.00 -46.37 -38.64
C THR A 62 4.51 -46.05 -38.55
N GLN A 63 3.96 -45.96 -37.33
CA GLN A 63 2.66 -45.33 -37.13
C GLN A 63 2.85 -43.82 -37.10
N THR A 64 2.41 -43.14 -38.15
CA THR A 64 2.14 -41.71 -38.10
C THR A 64 0.91 -41.51 -37.23
N VAL A 65 1.10 -41.30 -35.93
CA VAL A 65 0.01 -40.87 -35.05
C VAL A 65 -0.22 -39.38 -35.33
N THR A 66 -1.18 -39.07 -36.19
CA THR A 66 -1.73 -37.71 -36.29
C THR A 66 -2.53 -37.46 -35.01
N GLN A 67 -1.89 -36.86 -34.00
CA GLN A 67 -2.62 -36.30 -32.88
C GLN A 67 -3.36 -35.05 -33.37
N THR A 68 -4.62 -35.22 -33.74
CA THR A 68 -5.53 -34.09 -33.88
C THR A 68 -5.84 -33.58 -32.48
N TYR A 69 -5.02 -32.64 -32.00
CA TYR A 69 -5.46 -31.76 -30.94
C TYR A 69 -6.58 -30.91 -31.53
N THR A 70 -7.83 -31.24 -31.20
CA THR A 70 -8.88 -30.23 -31.25
C THR A 70 -8.58 -29.28 -30.10
N GLN A 71 -7.69 -28.31 -30.34
CA GLN A 71 -7.66 -27.13 -29.51
C GLN A 71 -9.02 -26.47 -29.76
N THR A 72 -9.95 -26.66 -28.82
CA THR A 72 -11.06 -25.74 -28.70
C THR A 72 -10.40 -24.39 -28.49
N VAL A 73 -10.28 -23.61 -29.57
CA VAL A 73 -10.02 -22.19 -29.47
C VAL A 73 -11.20 -21.70 -28.66
N VAL A 74 -11.03 -21.60 -27.33
CA VAL A 74 -11.93 -20.77 -26.53
C VAL A 74 -11.92 -19.47 -27.30
N PRO A 75 -13.06 -19.00 -27.85
CA PRO A 75 -13.07 -17.75 -28.56
C PRO A 75 -12.37 -16.77 -27.62
N THR A 76 -11.21 -16.28 -28.04
CA THR A 76 -10.45 -15.29 -27.28
C THR A 76 -11.30 -14.05 -27.41
N THR A 77 -12.32 -13.99 -26.54
CA THR A 77 -13.17 -12.83 -26.43
C THR A 77 -12.21 -11.72 -26.06
N THR A 78 -12.07 -10.78 -26.99
CA THR A 78 -11.19 -9.64 -26.77
C THR A 78 -11.63 -9.03 -25.44
N PRO A 79 -10.74 -8.88 -24.46
CA PRO A 79 -11.14 -8.48 -23.13
C PRO A 79 -11.81 -7.10 -23.19
N GLU A 80 -12.88 -6.91 -22.43
CA GLU A 80 -13.59 -5.64 -22.35
C GLU A 80 -13.75 -5.23 -20.89
N LEU A 81 -13.54 -3.94 -20.65
CA LEU A 81 -13.95 -3.25 -19.43
C LEU A 81 -15.17 -2.41 -19.80
N VAL A 82 -16.36 -2.85 -19.37
CA VAL A 82 -17.64 -2.20 -19.71
C VAL A 82 -18.07 -1.30 -18.54
N PRO A 83 -18.24 0.02 -18.74
CA PRO A 83 -18.56 0.93 -17.64
C PRO A 83 -19.94 0.58 -17.05
N VAL A 84 -20.01 0.52 -15.73
CA VAL A 84 -21.25 0.22 -14.97
C VAL A 84 -21.72 1.44 -14.21
N SER A 85 -20.80 2.22 -13.67
CA SER A 85 -21.10 3.45 -12.95
C SER A 85 -19.95 4.44 -13.08
N ALA A 86 -20.28 5.73 -12.97
CA ALA A 86 -19.31 6.79 -12.94
C ALA A 86 -19.76 7.89 -11.98
N SER A 87 -18.80 8.54 -11.33
CA SER A 87 -19.00 9.73 -10.51
C SER A 87 -18.01 10.79 -10.98
N SER A 88 -18.49 12.01 -11.17
CA SER A 88 -17.70 13.08 -11.78
C SER A 88 -17.76 14.36 -10.98
N THR A 89 -16.68 15.13 -11.02
CA THR A 89 -16.62 16.48 -10.45
C THR A 89 -15.73 17.38 -11.30
N VAL A 90 -16.03 18.67 -11.27
CA VAL A 90 -15.14 19.68 -11.87
C VAL A 90 -14.01 19.94 -10.89
N VAL A 91 -12.78 19.65 -11.32
CA VAL A 91 -11.58 19.97 -10.57
C VAL A 91 -11.14 21.38 -10.91
N ASN A 92 -10.88 22.18 -9.89
CA ASN A 92 -10.08 23.40 -10.00
C ASN A 92 -8.74 23.14 -9.32
N ALA A 93 -7.64 23.29 -10.04
CA ALA A 93 -6.31 22.99 -9.54
C ALA A 93 -5.98 23.73 -8.25
N THR A 94 -6.51 24.94 -8.00
CA THR A 94 -6.25 25.68 -6.76
C THR A 94 -7.01 25.13 -5.55
N LYS A 95 -8.14 24.44 -5.77
CA LYS A 95 -9.01 23.90 -4.70
C LYS A 95 -8.83 22.40 -4.49
N GLY A 96 -8.41 21.67 -5.51
CA GLY A 96 -8.48 20.21 -5.53
C GLY A 96 -9.93 19.72 -5.63
N ALA A 97 -10.13 18.43 -5.39
CA ALA A 97 -11.44 17.80 -5.34
C ALA A 97 -11.38 16.45 -4.61
N THR A 98 -12.54 15.90 -4.28
CA THR A 98 -12.65 14.54 -3.76
C THR A 98 -13.91 13.88 -4.30
N LEU A 99 -13.86 12.58 -4.51
CA LEU A 99 -14.96 11.78 -5.04
C LEU A 99 -15.06 10.46 -4.29
N ARG A 100 -16.26 9.89 -4.27
CA ARG A 100 -16.49 8.53 -3.84
C ARG A 100 -17.34 7.81 -4.88
N LEU A 101 -16.98 6.58 -5.19
CA LEU A 101 -17.79 5.67 -6.00
C LEU A 101 -17.51 4.24 -5.56
N GLY A 102 -18.57 3.52 -5.18
CA GLY A 102 -18.45 2.17 -4.62
C GLY A 102 -17.47 2.14 -3.43
N PRO A 103 -16.48 1.23 -3.42
CA PRO A 103 -15.49 1.12 -2.35
C PRO A 103 -14.34 2.13 -2.46
N LEU A 104 -14.35 3.06 -3.41
CA LEU A 104 -13.23 3.95 -3.68
C LEU A 104 -13.51 5.37 -3.19
N ILE A 105 -12.54 5.95 -2.46
CA ILE A 105 -12.44 7.38 -2.21
C ILE A 105 -11.20 7.90 -2.94
N VAL A 106 -11.38 8.93 -3.74
CA VAL A 106 -10.31 9.53 -4.55
C VAL A 106 -10.11 10.97 -4.13
N VAL A 107 -8.87 11.33 -3.81
CA VAL A 107 -8.48 12.67 -3.39
C VAL A 107 -7.53 13.29 -4.41
N ILE A 108 -7.97 14.42 -4.95
CA ILE A 108 -7.23 15.26 -5.88
C ILE A 108 -6.76 16.48 -5.09
N ARG A 109 -5.47 16.55 -4.80
CA ARG A 109 -4.91 17.62 -3.96
C ARG A 109 -4.95 18.97 -4.70
N PRO A 110 -5.07 20.10 -3.97
CA PRO A 110 -4.71 21.41 -4.53
C PRO A 110 -3.33 21.35 -5.18
N GLY A 111 -3.13 22.11 -6.26
CA GLY A 111 -1.96 22.12 -7.13
C GLY A 111 -1.89 20.97 -8.13
N THR A 112 -2.99 20.27 -8.41
CA THR A 112 -3.03 19.16 -9.39
C THR A 112 -3.69 19.61 -10.69
N TYR A 113 -2.92 19.51 -11.78
CA TYR A 113 -3.31 19.86 -13.14
C TYR A 113 -3.36 18.58 -13.98
N ALA A 114 -4.10 18.62 -15.10
CA ALA A 114 -4.07 17.56 -16.09
C ALA A 114 -3.28 18.02 -17.32
N LEU A 115 -2.15 17.36 -17.60
CA LEU A 115 -1.40 17.53 -18.84
C LEU A 115 -2.04 16.66 -19.92
N VAL A 116 -2.66 17.29 -20.92
CA VAL A 116 -3.33 16.65 -22.06
C VAL A 116 -2.66 17.14 -23.34
N GLY A 117 -1.88 16.27 -23.99
CA GLY A 117 -0.97 16.70 -25.05
C GLY A 117 0.03 17.72 -24.53
N ASN A 118 0.07 18.90 -25.15
CA ASN A 118 0.95 20.00 -24.73
C ASN A 118 0.25 21.02 -23.80
N SER A 119 -1.00 20.76 -23.42
CA SER A 119 -1.83 21.70 -22.64
C SER A 119 -1.96 21.25 -21.19
N THR A 120 -1.58 22.13 -20.26
CA THR A 120 -1.77 21.92 -18.81
C THR A 120 -3.10 22.55 -18.38
N LEU A 121 -4.09 21.71 -18.08
CA LEU A 121 -5.42 22.14 -17.70
C LEU A 121 -5.51 22.39 -16.19
N ALA A 122 -5.82 23.64 -15.83
CA ALA A 122 -6.09 24.04 -14.44
C ALA A 122 -7.55 23.78 -14.01
N THR A 123 -8.45 23.59 -14.98
CA THR A 123 -9.83 23.17 -14.74
C THR A 123 -10.17 22.06 -15.71
N TYR A 124 -10.69 20.95 -15.18
CA TYR A 124 -11.03 19.77 -15.96
C TYR A 124 -12.13 18.97 -15.26
N ASN A 125 -12.93 18.23 -16.02
CA ASN A 125 -13.86 17.26 -15.47
C ASN A 125 -13.07 15.99 -15.14
N PHE A 126 -13.08 15.59 -13.88
CA PHE A 126 -12.53 14.32 -13.44
C PHE A 126 -13.66 13.35 -13.16
N SER A 127 -13.57 12.15 -13.72
CA SER A 127 -14.49 11.05 -13.44
C SER A 127 -13.75 9.87 -12.82
N LEU A 128 -14.37 9.24 -11.84
CA LEU A 128 -14.05 7.90 -11.38
C LEU A 128 -15.07 6.95 -12.01
N VAL A 129 -14.61 5.93 -12.73
CA VAL A 129 -15.47 4.98 -13.47
C VAL A 129 -15.22 3.57 -12.95
N ILE A 130 -16.27 2.82 -12.64
CA ILE A 130 -16.21 1.38 -12.31
C ILE A 130 -16.66 0.59 -13.54
N TYR A 131 -15.93 -0.48 -13.82
CA TYR A 131 -16.12 -1.36 -14.97
C TYR A 131 -16.44 -2.79 -14.53
N ASN A 132 -17.38 -3.40 -15.24
CA ASN A 132 -17.53 -4.85 -15.28
C ASN A 132 -16.50 -5.45 -16.25
N LEU A 133 -16.08 -6.68 -15.97
CA LEU A 133 -15.06 -7.39 -16.72
C LEU A 133 -15.71 -8.42 -17.66
N LYS A 134 -15.34 -8.41 -18.94
CA LYS A 134 -15.72 -9.45 -19.90
C LYS A 134 -14.47 -9.99 -20.58
N GLY A 135 -14.30 -11.31 -20.63
CA GLY A 135 -13.14 -11.92 -21.29
C GLY A 135 -11.78 -11.58 -20.66
N VAL A 136 -11.76 -10.99 -19.45
CA VAL A 136 -10.52 -10.68 -18.72
C VAL A 136 -10.04 -11.95 -18.02
N GLY A 137 -8.89 -12.47 -18.45
CA GLY A 137 -8.28 -13.67 -17.86
C GLY A 137 -7.61 -13.41 -16.51
N LEU A 138 -7.07 -14.49 -15.92
CA LEU A 138 -6.27 -14.41 -14.69
C LEU A 138 -5.09 -13.46 -14.86
N ALA A 139 -4.73 -12.78 -13.78
CA ALA A 139 -3.52 -11.97 -13.74
C ALA A 139 -2.24 -12.82 -13.82
N PRO A 140 -1.07 -12.23 -14.16
CA PRO A 140 0.18 -12.98 -14.31
C PRO A 140 0.63 -13.75 -13.05
N ASP A 141 0.17 -13.33 -11.88
CA ASP A 141 0.37 -13.99 -10.58
C ASP A 141 -0.66 -15.10 -10.27
N GLY A 142 -1.61 -15.34 -11.18
CA GLY A 142 -2.72 -16.27 -11.00
C GLY A 142 -3.94 -15.67 -10.27
N GLY A 143 -3.90 -14.38 -9.92
CA GLY A 143 -5.00 -13.69 -9.24
C GLY A 143 -6.28 -13.65 -10.07
N MET A 144 -7.42 -13.87 -9.41
CA MET A 144 -8.73 -13.85 -10.06
C MET A 144 -9.22 -12.40 -10.19
N PRO A 145 -9.51 -11.90 -11.40
CA PRO A 145 -10.00 -10.55 -11.58
C PRO A 145 -11.43 -10.39 -11.05
N VAL A 146 -11.71 -9.27 -10.37
CA VAL A 146 -12.99 -9.03 -9.68
C VAL A 146 -13.79 -7.90 -10.33
N TYR A 147 -13.23 -6.69 -10.36
CA TYR A 147 -13.74 -5.56 -11.14
C TYR A 147 -12.59 -4.62 -11.50
N ALA A 148 -12.85 -3.64 -12.35
CA ALA A 148 -11.86 -2.61 -12.68
C ALA A 148 -12.39 -1.21 -12.39
N PHE A 149 -11.48 -0.27 -12.22
CA PHE A 149 -11.80 1.14 -12.16
C PHE A 149 -10.80 1.94 -12.99
N ALA A 150 -11.19 3.14 -13.40
CA ALA A 150 -10.27 4.08 -14.03
C ALA A 150 -10.61 5.51 -13.62
N PHE A 151 -9.62 6.39 -13.78
CA PHE A 151 -9.88 7.81 -13.85
C PHE A 151 -10.10 8.22 -15.29
N ALA A 152 -10.94 9.22 -15.51
CA ALA A 152 -11.08 9.88 -16.79
C ALA A 152 -10.91 11.39 -16.62
N VAL A 153 -10.28 12.03 -17.60
CA VAL A 153 -10.20 13.49 -17.70
C VAL A 153 -10.98 13.92 -18.93
N ASN A 154 -12.02 14.73 -18.74
CA ASN A 154 -12.94 15.15 -19.80
C ASN A 154 -13.49 13.96 -20.61
N GLY A 155 -13.84 12.87 -19.91
CA GLY A 155 -14.36 11.63 -20.51
C GLY A 155 -13.31 10.70 -21.10
N GLN A 156 -12.02 11.07 -21.10
CA GLN A 156 -10.94 10.26 -21.66
C GLN A 156 -10.19 9.46 -20.59
N VAL A 157 -10.15 8.15 -20.75
CA VAL A 157 -9.24 7.24 -20.04
C VAL A 157 -8.07 6.99 -21.00
N SER A 158 -6.92 7.58 -20.71
CA SER A 158 -5.77 7.54 -21.62
C SER A 158 -4.43 7.66 -20.91
N PRO A 159 -3.43 6.80 -21.25
CA PRO A 159 -2.07 6.93 -20.74
C PRO A 159 -1.32 8.16 -21.26
N SER A 160 -1.85 8.84 -22.28
CA SER A 160 -1.29 10.10 -22.82
C SER A 160 -1.52 11.28 -21.88
N ILE A 161 -2.53 11.19 -21.01
CA ILE A 161 -2.83 12.21 -20.02
C ILE A 161 -2.00 11.94 -18.77
N THR A 162 -1.48 12.99 -18.13
CA THR A 162 -0.70 12.86 -16.89
C THR A 162 -1.14 13.91 -15.88
N PHE A 163 -1.36 13.51 -14.64
CA PHE A 163 -1.57 14.44 -13.53
C PHE A 163 -0.23 15.01 -13.09
N VAL A 164 -0.14 16.34 -13.05
CA VAL A 164 1.10 17.06 -12.79
C VAL A 164 0.89 18.22 -11.83
N ASP A 165 1.98 18.72 -11.26
CA ASP A 165 2.00 20.01 -10.58
C ASP A 165 2.19 21.20 -11.55
N ALA A 166 2.22 22.42 -11.03
CA ALA A 166 2.41 23.63 -11.83
C ALA A 166 3.77 23.68 -12.57
N SER A 167 4.74 22.88 -12.14
CA SER A 167 6.06 22.74 -12.78
C SER A 167 6.12 21.56 -13.76
N GLY A 168 5.00 20.88 -14.01
CA GLY A 168 4.92 19.72 -14.91
C GLY A 168 5.42 18.41 -14.29
N LYS A 169 5.75 18.38 -13.00
CA LYS A 169 6.22 17.14 -12.34
C LYS A 169 5.02 16.24 -12.00
N PRO A 170 5.16 14.90 -12.09
CA PRO A 170 4.08 13.99 -11.77
C PRO A 170 3.47 14.26 -10.39
N ARG A 171 2.15 14.29 -10.34
CA ARG A 171 1.38 14.52 -9.11
C ARG A 171 0.27 13.49 -9.01
N GLN A 172 0.47 12.54 -8.13
CA GLN A 172 -0.40 11.41 -7.89
C GLN A 172 -1.78 11.83 -7.38
N ILE A 173 -2.78 11.08 -7.82
CA ILE A 173 -4.12 11.04 -7.26
C ILE A 173 -4.13 10.00 -6.14
N ILE A 174 -4.50 10.42 -4.93
CA ILE A 174 -4.52 9.55 -3.76
C ILE A 174 -5.81 8.75 -3.79
N THR A 175 -5.70 7.43 -3.67
CA THR A 175 -6.86 6.53 -3.78
C THR A 175 -6.93 5.64 -2.55
N LEU A 176 -8.05 5.69 -1.85
CA LEU A 176 -8.37 4.77 -0.76
C LEU A 176 -9.38 3.76 -1.31
N ALA A 177 -9.12 2.47 -1.08
CA ALA A 177 -9.98 1.38 -1.49
C ALA A 177 -10.41 0.56 -0.27
N TYR A 178 -11.72 0.47 -0.06
CA TYR A 178 -12.34 -0.42 0.92
C TYR A 178 -12.48 -1.82 0.33
N ILE A 179 -11.39 -2.57 0.38
CA ILE A 179 -11.26 -3.89 -0.25
C ILE A 179 -10.58 -4.87 0.72
N PRO A 180 -10.77 -6.18 0.54
CA PRO A 180 -10.04 -7.20 1.30
C PRO A 180 -8.53 -6.98 1.26
N SER A 181 -7.81 -7.34 2.33
CA SER A 181 -6.34 -7.30 2.40
C SER A 181 -5.67 -8.30 1.47
N THR A 182 -6.43 -9.25 0.93
CA THR A 182 -6.02 -10.22 -0.07
C THR A 182 -6.14 -9.71 -1.51
N TRP A 183 -6.59 -8.47 -1.71
CA TRP A 183 -6.72 -7.91 -3.05
C TRP A 183 -5.55 -7.00 -3.38
N THR A 184 -5.21 -6.93 -4.67
CA THR A 184 -4.36 -5.88 -5.24
C THR A 184 -4.95 -5.43 -6.56
N SER A 185 -4.35 -4.43 -7.20
CA SER A 185 -4.68 -4.10 -8.58
C SER A 185 -3.49 -4.27 -9.50
N TRP A 186 -3.81 -4.45 -10.78
CA TRP A 186 -2.86 -4.41 -11.87
C TRP A 186 -3.23 -3.29 -12.83
N THR A 187 -2.22 -2.54 -13.26
CA THR A 187 -2.36 -1.54 -14.33
C THR A 187 -2.62 -2.25 -15.66
N TRP A 188 -3.68 -1.82 -16.35
CA TRP A 188 -4.16 -2.40 -17.61
C TRP A 188 -3.96 -1.43 -18.79
N LEU A 189 -3.17 -1.83 -19.80
CA LEU A 189 -2.81 -0.97 -20.95
C LEU A 189 -3.02 -1.68 -22.29
N GLY A 190 -3.01 -0.90 -23.38
CA GLY A 190 -3.18 -1.42 -24.75
C GLY A 190 -4.63 -1.59 -25.17
N TYR A 191 -5.56 -0.93 -24.48
CA TYR A 191 -6.98 -0.89 -24.81
C TYR A 191 -7.29 0.25 -25.77
N ARG A 192 -8.45 0.17 -26.42
CA ARG A 192 -9.09 1.27 -27.15
C ARG A 192 -10.39 1.64 -26.46
N GLN A 193 -10.59 2.92 -26.19
CA GLN A 193 -11.84 3.44 -25.66
C GLN A 193 -12.87 3.63 -26.79
N LEU A 194 -14.08 3.11 -26.60
CA LEU A 194 -15.24 3.35 -27.47
C LEU A 194 -15.99 4.62 -27.05
N SER A 195 -16.87 5.12 -27.92
CA SER A 195 -17.70 6.30 -27.63
C SER A 195 -18.63 6.12 -26.42
N ASN A 196 -19.04 4.89 -26.11
CA ASN A 196 -19.84 4.56 -24.93
C ASN A 196 -18.97 4.37 -23.66
N GLY A 197 -17.67 4.61 -23.72
CA GLY A 197 -16.74 4.48 -22.60
C GLY A 197 -16.20 3.06 -22.38
N THR A 198 -16.68 2.04 -23.08
CA THR A 198 -16.12 0.68 -23.02
C THR A 198 -14.66 0.67 -23.46
N LEU A 199 -13.81 -0.01 -22.71
CA LEU A 199 -12.40 -0.21 -23.05
C LEU A 199 -12.24 -1.62 -23.63
N VAL A 200 -11.87 -1.72 -24.90
CA VAL A 200 -11.74 -3.00 -25.63
C VAL A 200 -10.26 -3.33 -25.82
N GLY A 201 -9.88 -4.57 -25.52
CA GLY A 201 -8.52 -5.08 -25.56
C GLY A 201 -7.72 -4.73 -24.30
N GLY A 202 -6.40 -4.74 -24.46
CA GLY A 202 -5.43 -4.49 -23.42
C GLY A 202 -4.96 -5.73 -22.66
N ARG A 203 -4.08 -5.50 -21.69
CA ARG A 203 -3.41 -6.53 -20.89
C ARG A 203 -2.90 -5.96 -19.58
N TYR A 204 -2.69 -6.84 -18.60
CA TYR A 204 -1.92 -6.57 -17.40
C TYR A 204 -0.48 -6.18 -17.75
N VAL A 205 0.06 -5.13 -17.10
CA VAL A 205 1.44 -4.69 -17.33
C VAL A 205 2.30 -4.80 -16.08
N PHE A 206 1.84 -4.23 -14.96
CA PHE A 206 2.51 -4.35 -13.67
C PHE A 206 1.50 -4.28 -12.53
N VAL A 207 1.85 -4.92 -11.41
CA VAL A 207 1.09 -4.87 -10.17
C VAL A 207 1.29 -3.51 -9.50
N ASP A 208 0.21 -2.94 -8.97
CA ASP A 208 0.24 -1.68 -8.26
C ASP A 208 0.61 -1.90 -6.78
N GLN A 209 1.28 -0.93 -6.16
CA GLN A 209 1.62 -1.00 -4.75
C GLN A 209 0.59 -0.28 -3.89
N TRP A 210 0.00 -1.04 -2.98
CA TRP A 210 -0.99 -0.56 -2.03
C TRP A 210 -0.45 -0.64 -0.60
N TYR A 211 -0.68 0.41 0.18
CA TYR A 211 -0.44 0.43 1.61
C TYR A 211 -1.66 -0.15 2.33
N ASN A 212 -1.52 -1.33 2.93
CA ASN A 212 -2.57 -1.89 3.77
C ASN A 212 -2.59 -1.15 5.12
N VAL A 213 -3.64 -0.37 5.35
CA VAL A 213 -3.82 0.41 6.59
C VAL A 213 -4.80 -0.25 7.57
N GLY A 214 -5.16 -1.51 7.34
CA GLY A 214 -6.04 -2.29 8.22
C GLY A 214 -7.51 -1.86 8.18
N GLY A 215 -8.38 -2.67 8.79
CA GLY A 215 -9.84 -2.47 8.76
C GLY A 215 -10.45 -2.49 7.36
N GLY A 216 -9.88 -3.31 6.47
CA GLY A 216 -10.36 -3.47 5.10
C GLY A 216 -10.09 -2.25 4.20
N VAL A 217 -9.07 -1.44 4.51
CA VAL A 217 -8.69 -0.29 3.70
C VAL A 217 -7.26 -0.40 3.18
N GLN A 218 -7.10 -0.14 1.89
CA GLN A 218 -5.82 -0.02 1.23
C GLN A 218 -5.66 1.38 0.60
N VAL A 219 -4.44 1.91 0.53
CA VAL A 219 -4.14 3.24 -0.04
C VAL A 219 -3.13 3.14 -1.17
N ASN A 220 -3.43 3.75 -2.32
CA ASN A 220 -2.49 3.88 -3.44
C ASN A 220 -2.01 5.34 -3.60
N LEU A 221 -0.70 5.50 -3.82
CA LEU A 221 -0.01 6.78 -3.97
C LEU A 221 0.76 6.91 -5.29
N GLN A 222 0.48 6.04 -6.28
CA GLN A 222 1.25 5.92 -7.53
C GLN A 222 0.48 6.39 -8.77
N PHE A 223 -0.84 6.55 -8.68
CA PHE A 223 -1.66 6.85 -9.85
C PHE A 223 -1.47 8.27 -10.37
N VAL A 224 -0.68 8.40 -11.43
CA VAL A 224 -0.37 9.67 -12.11
C VAL A 224 -0.94 9.76 -13.52
N LYS A 225 -1.52 8.67 -14.05
CA LYS A 225 -2.12 8.62 -15.39
C LYS A 225 -3.53 8.02 -15.29
N PRO A 226 -4.53 8.54 -16.03
CA PRO A 226 -5.85 7.96 -16.08
C PRO A 226 -5.83 6.72 -16.97
N VAL A 227 -5.54 5.57 -16.37
CA VAL A 227 -5.58 4.25 -17.00
C VAL A 227 -6.47 3.34 -16.17
N PRO A 228 -6.99 2.23 -16.71
CA PRO A 228 -7.72 1.26 -15.91
C PRO A 228 -6.79 0.44 -15.02
N TRP A 229 -7.28 0.14 -13.83
CA TRP A 229 -6.70 -0.79 -12.87
C TRP A 229 -7.71 -1.89 -12.59
N VAL A 230 -7.27 -3.14 -12.75
CA VAL A 230 -8.10 -4.32 -12.52
C VAL A 230 -7.77 -4.84 -11.14
N PHE A 231 -8.75 -4.88 -10.24
CA PHE A 231 -8.59 -5.54 -8.95
C PHE A 231 -8.59 -7.05 -9.14
N VAL A 232 -7.65 -7.72 -8.47
CA VAL A 232 -7.49 -9.16 -8.47
C VAL A 232 -7.47 -9.65 -7.03
N ALA A 233 -8.13 -10.79 -6.79
CA ALA A 233 -8.09 -11.49 -5.52
C ALA A 233 -6.90 -12.47 -5.50
N GLU A 234 -6.06 -12.34 -4.49
CA GLU A 234 -4.91 -13.19 -4.19
C GLU A 234 -5.23 -14.11 -3.01
N SER A 235 -4.41 -15.13 -2.78
CA SER A 235 -4.60 -16.09 -1.68
C SER A 235 -3.99 -15.64 -0.35
N SER A 236 -3.12 -14.63 -0.35
CA SER A 236 -2.38 -14.18 0.82
C SER A 236 -2.77 -12.79 1.27
N GLU A 237 -2.91 -12.59 2.57
CA GLU A 237 -3.12 -11.27 3.14
C GLU A 237 -1.85 -10.42 3.07
N ARG A 238 -2.02 -9.13 2.75
CA ARG A 238 -0.95 -8.14 2.81
C ARG A 238 -0.71 -7.71 4.26
N PRO A 239 0.54 -7.66 4.75
CA PRO A 239 0.81 -7.16 6.09
C PRO A 239 0.46 -5.67 6.20
N LEU A 240 0.18 -5.22 7.41
CA LEU A 240 0.00 -3.79 7.68
C LEU A 240 1.27 -3.02 7.29
N SER A 241 1.10 -1.85 6.69
CA SER A 241 2.21 -0.98 6.30
C SER A 241 2.74 -0.10 7.45
N PHE A 242 2.31 -0.39 8.67
CA PHE A 242 2.61 0.38 9.87
C PHE A 242 2.57 -0.52 11.11
N SER A 243 3.14 -0.04 12.21
CA SER A 243 3.12 -0.70 13.50
C SER A 243 2.14 -0.02 14.45
N ILE A 244 1.50 -0.78 15.33
CA ILE A 244 0.59 -0.27 16.35
C ILE A 244 1.29 -0.28 17.71
N ILE A 245 1.24 0.84 18.43
CA ILE A 245 1.72 0.99 19.80
C ILE A 245 0.53 1.35 20.68
N LYS A 246 0.40 0.67 21.81
CA LYS A 246 -0.60 0.97 22.85
C LYS A 246 0.12 1.50 24.09
N PRO A 247 0.15 2.83 24.30
CA PRO A 247 0.85 3.43 25.44
C PRO A 247 0.30 2.94 26.78
N ALA A 248 1.19 2.56 27.69
CA ALA A 248 0.85 2.40 29.10
C ALA A 248 0.92 3.78 29.76
N VAL A 249 -0.22 4.31 30.17
CA VAL A 249 -0.33 5.69 30.67
C VAL A 249 -0.96 5.70 32.05
N ASN A 250 -0.28 6.34 33.01
CA ASN A 250 -0.82 6.59 34.33
C ASN A 250 -1.53 7.95 34.35
N ILE A 251 -2.84 7.93 34.62
CA ILE A 251 -3.70 9.13 34.68
C ILE A 251 -3.86 9.70 36.10
N SER A 252 -3.20 9.11 37.10
CA SER A 252 -3.26 9.59 38.48
C SER A 252 -2.78 11.04 38.57
N GLY A 253 -3.61 11.91 39.17
CA GLY A 253 -3.33 13.34 39.32
C GLY A 253 -3.55 14.18 38.06
N VAL A 254 -4.09 13.62 36.98
CA VAL A 254 -4.43 14.38 35.77
C VAL A 254 -5.89 14.81 35.82
N GLU A 255 -6.11 16.11 36.00
CA GLU A 255 -7.47 16.68 36.08
C GLU A 255 -8.13 16.82 34.71
N SER A 256 -7.38 17.25 33.68
CA SER A 256 -7.88 17.44 32.32
C SER A 256 -6.76 17.34 31.27
N GLY A 257 -7.05 16.77 30.10
CA GLY A 257 -6.09 16.68 29.01
C GLY A 257 -6.38 15.62 27.96
N LEU A 258 -5.38 15.36 27.12
CA LEU A 258 -5.39 14.34 26.08
C LEU A 258 -4.52 13.15 26.49
N VAL A 259 -5.15 11.99 26.64
CA VAL A 259 -4.48 10.74 27.08
C VAL A 259 -4.28 9.84 25.86
N PRO A 260 -3.04 9.52 25.44
CA PRO A 260 -2.82 8.73 24.24
C PRO A 260 -3.23 7.28 24.49
N LEU A 261 -4.03 6.73 23.58
CA LEU A 261 -4.58 5.37 23.66
C LEU A 261 -3.96 4.42 22.63
N GLU A 262 -3.74 4.92 21.42
CA GLU A 262 -3.24 4.12 20.30
C GLU A 262 -2.41 5.01 19.37
N ILE A 263 -1.32 4.45 18.86
CA ILE A 263 -0.42 5.11 17.92
C ILE A 263 -0.21 4.17 16.75
N ALA A 264 -0.49 4.64 15.55
CA ALA A 264 -0.06 3.99 14.32
C ALA A 264 1.20 4.68 13.81
N GLU A 265 2.28 3.92 13.62
CA GLU A 265 3.59 4.44 13.31
C GLU A 265 4.16 3.79 12.04
N ALA A 266 4.67 4.60 11.12
CA ALA A 266 5.31 4.15 9.89
C ALA A 266 6.63 4.90 9.64
N TRP A 267 7.59 4.20 9.05
CA TRP A 267 8.78 4.83 8.51
C TRP A 267 8.47 5.39 7.13
N ILE A 268 8.64 6.70 6.97
CA ILE A 268 8.33 7.41 5.73
C ILE A 268 9.61 7.73 4.99
N ASN A 269 9.62 7.42 3.69
CA ASN A 269 10.53 8.02 2.73
C ASN A 269 9.78 9.12 1.98
N GLY A 270 10.25 10.37 2.05
CA GLY A 270 9.58 11.53 1.48
C GLY A 270 9.40 11.49 -0.04
N THR A 271 10.13 10.63 -0.76
CA THR A 271 9.88 10.41 -2.21
C THR A 271 8.77 9.39 -2.48
N GLU A 272 8.46 8.51 -1.53
CA GLU A 272 7.48 7.43 -1.68
C GLU A 272 6.17 7.71 -0.94
N GLY A 273 6.26 8.44 0.16
CA GLY A 273 5.13 8.70 1.07
C GLY A 273 4.83 7.51 1.98
N GLY A 274 3.57 7.42 2.39
CA GLY A 274 3.06 6.31 3.21
C GLY A 274 1.67 6.61 3.75
N ALA A 275 1.08 5.65 4.45
CA ALA A 275 -0.22 5.82 5.08
C ALA A 275 -0.32 5.03 6.38
N VAL A 276 -1.08 5.57 7.33
CA VAL A 276 -1.38 4.94 8.62
C VAL A 276 -2.84 5.16 8.97
N ARG A 277 -3.37 4.34 9.88
CA ARG A 277 -4.75 4.47 10.36
C ARG A 277 -4.82 4.20 11.85
N VAL A 278 -5.62 5.02 12.54
CA VAL A 278 -6.04 4.78 13.92
C VAL A 278 -7.53 5.07 14.02
N GLY A 279 -8.31 4.10 14.53
CA GLY A 279 -9.76 4.22 14.62
C GLY A 279 -10.41 4.60 13.29
N ASN A 280 -11.06 5.77 13.26
CA ASN A 280 -11.78 6.28 12.09
C ASN A 280 -10.96 7.27 11.26
N ILE A 281 -9.68 7.46 11.56
CA ILE A 281 -8.81 8.42 10.87
C ILE A 281 -7.76 7.67 10.07
N ILE A 282 -7.67 8.01 8.79
CA ILE A 282 -6.60 7.59 7.89
C ILE A 282 -5.75 8.82 7.58
N ALA A 283 -4.45 8.73 7.83
CA ALA A 283 -3.49 9.76 7.52
C ALA A 283 -2.58 9.28 6.39
N VAL A 284 -2.51 10.06 5.32
CA VAL A 284 -1.74 9.75 4.12
C VAL A 284 -0.67 10.82 3.96
N VAL A 285 0.59 10.39 4.01
CA VAL A 285 1.74 11.21 3.69
C VAL A 285 2.00 11.10 2.19
N PRO A 286 1.74 12.14 1.39
CA PRO A 286 1.91 12.02 -0.06
C PRO A 286 3.39 11.95 -0.46
N PRO A 287 3.76 11.23 -1.54
CA PRO A 287 5.03 11.42 -2.22
C PRO A 287 5.36 12.90 -2.44
N GLY A 288 6.62 13.26 -2.20
CA GLY A 288 7.15 14.62 -2.22
C GLY A 288 7.09 15.36 -0.88
N THR A 289 6.74 14.68 0.22
CA THR A 289 6.59 15.28 1.56
C THR A 289 7.79 14.95 2.45
N TYR A 290 8.48 15.99 2.92
CA TYR A 290 9.65 15.94 3.77
C TYR A 290 9.31 16.52 5.14
N LEU A 291 10.07 16.15 6.16
CA LEU A 291 9.93 16.73 7.50
C LEU A 291 10.96 17.84 7.70
N LYS A 292 10.52 19.04 8.07
CA LYS A 292 11.39 20.14 8.49
C LYS A 292 11.34 20.32 10.00
N VAL A 293 12.50 20.33 10.65
CA VAL A 293 12.66 20.63 12.08
C VAL A 293 13.80 21.63 12.23
N GLY A 294 13.48 22.84 12.67
CA GLY A 294 14.44 23.96 12.64
C GLY A 294 14.99 24.18 11.23
N ASN A 295 16.31 24.11 11.10
CA ASN A 295 17.02 24.27 9.82
C ASN A 295 17.22 22.96 9.05
N SER A 296 16.87 21.82 9.65
CA SER A 296 17.09 20.50 9.07
C SER A 296 15.86 20.04 8.28
N THR A 297 16.09 19.41 7.12
CA THR A 297 15.05 18.74 6.32
C THR A 297 15.38 17.27 6.17
N TYR A 298 14.45 16.41 6.56
CA TYR A 298 14.61 14.96 6.59
C TYR A 298 13.79 14.33 5.46
N LYS A 299 14.48 13.56 4.61
CA LYS A 299 13.84 12.69 3.61
C LYS A 299 13.27 11.43 4.25
N ALA A 300 13.96 10.87 5.24
CA ALA A 300 13.47 9.71 5.98
C ALA A 300 13.12 10.14 7.40
N TYR A 301 11.92 9.80 7.86
CA TYR A 301 11.46 10.14 9.20
C TYR A 301 10.39 9.17 9.68
N ASN A 302 10.23 9.09 11.00
CA ASN A 302 9.16 8.33 11.61
C ASN A 302 7.91 9.21 11.69
N PHE A 303 6.81 8.74 11.13
CA PHE A 303 5.52 9.42 11.14
C PHE A 303 4.52 8.60 11.94
N SER A 304 3.79 9.27 12.83
CA SER A 304 2.76 8.63 13.61
C SER A 304 1.45 9.38 13.55
N LEU A 305 0.35 8.63 13.61
CA LEU A 305 -0.97 9.13 13.95
C LEU A 305 -1.28 8.65 15.37
N VAL A 306 -1.52 9.58 16.29
CA VAL A 306 -1.86 9.30 17.68
C VAL A 306 -3.33 9.54 17.89
N TYR A 307 -4.03 8.61 18.53
CA TYR A 307 -5.38 8.78 19.04
C TYR A 307 -5.34 9.02 20.55
N TYR A 308 -6.09 10.03 20.99
CA TYR A 308 -6.21 10.45 22.37
C TYR A 308 -7.66 10.35 22.85
N ALA A 309 -7.83 9.82 24.06
CA ALA A 309 -9.03 10.10 24.85
C ALA A 309 -9.02 11.56 25.34
N THR A 310 -10.20 12.15 25.41
CA THR A 310 -10.43 13.50 25.94
C THR A 310 -10.86 13.42 27.39
N LEU A 311 -9.90 13.56 28.33
CA LEU A 311 -10.18 13.53 29.75
C LEU A 311 -10.62 14.91 30.23
N ASN A 312 -11.88 15.03 30.68
CA ASN A 312 -12.46 16.25 31.26
C ASN A 312 -12.19 17.53 30.44
N LEU A 313 -12.19 17.43 29.12
CA LEU A 313 -12.05 18.60 28.25
C LEU A 313 -13.40 19.31 28.14
N PRO A 314 -13.43 20.65 28.21
CA PRO A 314 -14.66 21.38 27.99
C PRO A 314 -15.09 21.28 26.52
N GLY A 315 -16.39 21.43 26.28
CA GLY A 315 -16.95 21.62 24.95
C GLY A 315 -16.64 22.99 24.35
N VAL A 316 -16.94 23.17 23.07
CA VAL A 316 -16.88 24.46 22.36
C VAL A 316 -18.18 24.62 21.60
N ASP A 317 -18.78 25.82 21.64
CA ASP A 317 -19.99 26.17 20.89
C ASP A 317 -21.15 25.16 21.06
N GLY A 318 -21.36 24.67 22.29
CA GLY A 318 -22.41 23.70 22.60
C GLY A 318 -22.14 22.27 22.08
N MET A 319 -20.92 21.97 21.61
CA MET A 319 -20.51 20.63 21.20
C MET A 319 -19.60 19.98 22.24
N ALA A 320 -19.74 18.67 22.44
CA ALA A 320 -18.93 17.87 23.35
C ALA A 320 -17.70 17.25 22.65
N PRO A 321 -16.57 17.09 23.35
CA PRO A 321 -15.42 16.34 22.84
C PRO A 321 -15.73 14.85 22.64
N LEU A 322 -15.36 14.32 21.47
CA LEU A 322 -15.56 12.92 21.12
C LEU A 322 -14.26 12.09 21.19
N GLY A 323 -13.12 12.76 21.03
CA GLY A 323 -11.81 12.16 20.87
C GLY A 323 -10.89 13.12 20.15
N ALA A 324 -9.57 12.91 20.26
CA ALA A 324 -8.61 13.77 19.58
C ALA A 324 -7.56 12.95 18.86
N TYR A 325 -6.94 13.55 17.86
CA TYR A 325 -5.82 12.94 17.15
C TYR A 325 -4.71 13.95 16.96
N ALA A 326 -3.49 13.48 16.79
CA ALA A 326 -2.37 14.31 16.39
C ALA A 326 -1.48 13.53 15.43
N PHE A 327 -0.74 14.25 14.59
CA PHE A 327 0.47 13.66 14.04
C PHE A 327 1.58 13.75 15.08
N ALA A 328 2.49 12.78 15.03
CA ALA A 328 3.80 12.90 15.62
C ALA A 328 4.85 12.73 14.52
N ALA A 329 5.97 13.44 14.66
CA ALA A 329 7.12 13.31 13.79
C ALA A 329 8.33 12.98 14.65
N ASN A 330 9.01 11.88 14.34
CA ASN A 330 10.11 11.32 15.15
C ASN A 330 9.73 11.17 16.63
N GLY A 331 8.52 10.65 16.88
CA GLY A 331 8.00 10.42 18.22
C GLY A 331 7.56 11.67 18.98
N VAL A 332 7.52 12.85 18.35
CA VAL A 332 7.21 14.13 19.02
C VAL A 332 5.97 14.78 18.40
N VAL A 333 5.04 15.22 19.24
CA VAL A 333 3.89 16.06 18.86
C VAL A 333 4.25 17.51 19.15
N SER A 334 4.65 18.25 18.11
CA SER A 334 5.14 19.62 18.25
C SER A 334 4.89 20.49 17.02
N PRO A 335 4.46 21.75 17.21
CA PRO A 335 4.35 22.73 16.11
C PRO A 335 5.72 23.21 15.59
N ALA A 336 6.83 22.82 16.23
CA ALA A 336 8.19 23.13 15.79
C ALA A 336 8.60 22.33 14.54
N ALA A 337 7.95 21.19 14.31
CA ALA A 337 8.07 20.42 13.09
C ALA A 337 7.04 20.89 12.04
N THR A 338 7.38 20.79 10.76
CA THR A 338 6.46 21.10 9.66
C THR A 338 6.71 20.16 8.49
N PHE A 339 5.64 19.64 7.89
CA PHE A 339 5.70 18.87 6.65
C PHE A 339 5.82 19.83 5.46
N VAL A 340 6.83 19.61 4.62
CA VAL A 340 7.20 20.52 3.53
C VAL A 340 7.46 19.75 2.24
N GLY A 341 7.32 20.44 1.11
CA GLY A 341 7.72 19.93 -0.19
C GLY A 341 9.21 20.11 -0.43
N ALA A 342 9.70 19.65 -1.58
CA ALA A 342 11.11 19.80 -1.96
C ALA A 342 11.60 21.27 -2.01
N SER A 343 10.69 22.23 -2.23
CA SER A 343 10.99 23.67 -2.20
C SER A 343 11.00 24.27 -0.78
N GLY A 344 10.68 23.48 0.26
CA GLY A 344 10.49 23.95 1.62
C GLY A 344 9.11 24.55 1.91
N ALA A 345 8.24 24.67 0.90
CA ALA A 345 6.86 25.13 1.09
C ALA A 345 6.02 24.12 1.88
N PRO A 346 5.11 24.55 2.78
CA PRO A 346 4.25 23.63 3.53
C PRO A 346 3.49 22.66 2.62
N THR A 347 3.50 21.38 2.97
CA THR A 347 2.82 20.32 2.22
C THR A 347 1.94 19.52 3.17
N PRO A 348 0.62 19.44 2.91
CA PRO A 348 -0.31 18.85 3.86
C PRO A 348 -0.23 17.33 3.87
N ILE A 349 -0.41 16.76 5.06
CA ILE A 349 -0.82 15.38 5.22
C ILE A 349 -2.31 15.29 4.90
N ILE A 350 -2.66 14.33 4.05
CA ILE A 350 -4.06 14.13 3.65
C ILE A 350 -4.74 13.29 4.71
N THR A 351 -5.75 13.86 5.35
CA THR A 351 -6.45 13.22 6.47
C THR A 351 -7.87 12.92 6.07
N VAL A 352 -8.25 11.64 6.11
CA VAL A 352 -9.62 11.20 5.85
C VAL A 352 -10.21 10.71 7.17
N ALA A 353 -11.30 11.34 7.59
CA ALA A 353 -12.03 10.99 8.80
C ALA A 353 -13.39 10.38 8.44
N ILE A 354 -13.61 9.14 8.84
CA ILE A 354 -14.88 8.43 8.65
C ILE A 354 -15.78 8.78 9.84
N LEU A 355 -16.32 9.99 9.80
CA LEU A 355 -17.14 10.57 10.85
C LEU A 355 -18.39 11.23 10.24
N PRO A 356 -19.49 11.34 11.01
CA PRO A 356 -20.68 12.04 10.57
C PRO A 356 -20.39 13.48 10.15
N ARG A 357 -21.17 14.01 9.21
CA ARG A 357 -21.03 15.40 8.74
C ARG A 357 -21.32 16.42 9.86
N THR A 358 -21.99 16.03 10.94
CA THR A 358 -22.27 16.91 12.09
C THR A 358 -21.06 17.18 12.97
N VAL A 359 -19.98 16.41 12.79
CA VAL A 359 -18.75 16.55 13.56
C VAL A 359 -17.87 17.66 12.96
N THR A 360 -17.23 18.42 13.83
CA THR A 360 -16.13 19.35 13.49
C THR A 360 -14.89 19.00 14.30
N SER A 361 -13.78 19.70 14.06
CA SER A 361 -12.65 19.63 14.98
C SER A 361 -11.99 20.98 15.19
N TRP A 362 -11.32 21.12 16.33
CA TRP A 362 -10.55 22.30 16.68
C TRP A 362 -9.12 21.91 17.00
N THR A 363 -8.17 22.73 16.57
CA THR A 363 -6.77 22.59 16.98
C THR A 363 -6.65 22.91 18.47
N TRP A 364 -6.03 22.02 19.22
CA TRP A 364 -5.82 22.14 20.66
C TRP A 364 -4.32 22.18 20.93
N LEU A 365 -3.83 23.26 21.54
CA LEU A 365 -2.40 23.47 21.78
C LEU A 365 -2.10 23.54 23.27
N THR A 366 -1.05 22.85 23.68
CA THR A 366 -0.43 23.00 25.00
C THR A 366 0.57 24.17 25.02
N PRO A 367 0.74 24.83 26.18
CA PRO A 367 1.78 25.85 26.35
C PRO A 367 3.20 25.26 26.34
N THR A 368 3.34 23.97 26.69
CA THR A 368 4.60 23.23 26.66
C THR A 368 4.57 22.15 25.59
N VAL A 369 5.66 22.04 24.83
CA VAL A 369 5.83 20.99 23.82
C VAL A 369 5.96 19.64 24.52
N SER A 370 5.20 18.63 24.08
CA SER A 370 5.41 17.27 24.56
C SER A 370 6.60 16.65 23.84
N ASN A 371 7.60 16.20 24.61
CA ASN A 371 8.75 15.47 24.09
C ASN A 371 8.45 13.98 23.80
N GLY A 372 7.16 13.57 23.75
CA GLY A 372 6.81 12.19 23.43
C GLY A 372 5.36 11.98 23.01
N GLN A 373 5.17 11.21 21.95
CA GLN A 373 3.86 10.80 21.41
C GLN A 373 3.02 9.96 22.39
N SER A 374 3.67 9.26 23.32
CA SER A 374 3.04 8.43 24.35
C SER A 374 2.77 9.18 25.67
N LYS A 375 2.95 10.50 25.70
CA LYS A 375 2.73 11.31 26.91
C LYS A 375 1.34 11.93 26.90
N ILE A 376 0.76 12.08 28.09
CA ILE A 376 -0.45 12.87 28.29
C ILE A 376 -0.14 14.32 27.96
N LEU A 377 -1.03 14.96 27.20
CA LEU A 377 -0.96 16.40 26.94
C LEU A 377 -1.93 17.10 27.89
N ILE A 378 -1.42 17.98 28.75
CA ILE A 378 -2.21 18.71 29.76
C ILE A 378 -2.11 20.22 29.54
N ASN A 379 -2.99 20.98 30.20
CA ASN A 379 -2.99 22.45 30.21
C ASN A 379 -3.12 23.12 28.83
N GLY A 380 -3.64 22.42 27.82
CA GLY A 380 -3.89 23.01 26.51
C GLY A 380 -5.25 23.67 26.38
N SER A 381 -5.45 24.35 25.26
CA SER A 381 -6.68 25.09 24.94
C SER A 381 -6.99 25.03 23.44
N TYR A 382 -8.28 25.12 23.11
CA TYR A 382 -8.74 25.28 21.73
C TYR A 382 -8.25 26.60 21.16
N LYS A 383 -7.72 26.57 19.93
CA LYS A 383 -7.16 27.77 19.28
C LYS A 383 -7.97 28.22 18.09
N PHE A 384 -8.27 27.30 17.17
CA PHE A 384 -9.02 27.61 15.97
C PHE A 384 -9.72 26.36 15.41
N PRO A 385 -10.87 26.53 14.75
CA PRO A 385 -11.56 25.44 14.08
C PRO A 385 -10.75 24.96 12.87
N ASN A 386 -10.82 23.66 12.61
CA ASN A 386 -10.21 23.05 11.44
C ASN A 386 -11.21 23.01 10.28
N VAL A 387 -10.76 23.34 9.07
CA VAL A 387 -11.61 23.32 7.88
C VAL A 387 -11.55 21.94 7.25
N TRP A 388 -12.73 21.33 7.08
CA TRP A 388 -12.90 20.02 6.46
C TRP A 388 -13.72 20.14 5.18
N ILE A 389 -13.22 19.51 4.12
CA ILE A 389 -14.00 19.26 2.91
C ILE A 389 -14.95 18.11 3.21
N ARG A 390 -16.25 18.32 3.01
CA ARG A 390 -17.29 17.34 3.31
C ARG A 390 -17.46 16.41 2.10
N GLY A 391 -17.03 15.17 2.28
CA GLY A 391 -17.25 14.09 1.32
C GLY A 391 -18.54 13.32 1.61
N ASP A 392 -18.82 12.32 0.79
CA ASP A 392 -19.96 11.43 1.00
C ASP A 392 -19.67 10.32 2.02
N GLY A 393 -20.05 10.58 3.27
CA GLY A 393 -19.80 9.69 4.42
C GLY A 393 -18.41 9.82 5.02
N TYR A 394 -17.68 10.90 4.72
CA TYR A 394 -16.37 11.19 5.29
C TYR A 394 -16.07 12.70 5.31
N LEU A 395 -15.07 13.09 6.07
CA LEU A 395 -14.48 14.43 6.09
C LEU A 395 -13.02 14.33 5.59
N LEU A 396 -12.60 15.29 4.79
CA LEU A 396 -11.25 15.37 4.24
C LEU A 396 -10.56 16.66 4.70
N ASN A 397 -9.37 16.55 5.28
CA ASN A 397 -8.50 17.69 5.52
C ASN A 397 -7.26 17.59 4.62
N ALA A 398 -6.96 18.70 3.95
CA ALA A 398 -5.79 18.87 3.08
C ALA A 398 -5.00 20.12 3.47
N GLN A 399 -4.98 20.46 4.76
CA GLN A 399 -4.35 21.66 5.31
C GLN A 399 -3.41 21.38 6.49
N PHE A 400 -3.48 20.20 7.10
CA PHE A 400 -2.63 19.87 8.23
C PHE A 400 -1.17 19.67 7.79
N VAL A 401 -0.34 20.65 8.15
CA VAL A 401 1.10 20.69 7.85
C VAL A 401 1.97 20.58 9.10
N LYS A 402 1.37 20.58 10.30
CA LYS A 402 2.09 20.53 11.57
C LYS A 402 1.59 19.39 12.46
N PRO A 403 2.48 18.72 13.22
CA PRO A 403 2.10 17.79 14.27
C PRO A 403 1.55 18.52 15.50
N VAL A 404 0.27 18.84 15.47
CA VAL A 404 -0.48 19.43 16.59
C VAL A 404 -1.74 18.62 16.85
N PRO A 405 -2.26 18.55 18.08
CA PRO A 405 -3.53 17.88 18.33
C PRO A 405 -4.73 18.60 17.73
N TRP A 406 -5.70 17.83 17.23
CA TRP A 406 -7.04 18.29 16.90
C TRP A 406 -8.08 17.43 17.62
N VAL A 407 -9.00 18.09 18.30
CA VAL A 407 -10.09 17.47 19.06
C VAL A 407 -11.34 17.51 18.21
N PHE A 408 -11.94 16.34 17.95
CA PHE A 408 -13.24 16.25 17.31
C PHE A 408 -14.35 16.56 18.31
N LEU A 409 -15.31 17.36 17.86
CA LEU A 409 -16.45 17.82 18.63
C LEU A 409 -17.74 17.41 17.91
N GLY A 410 -18.74 16.96 18.67
CA GLY A 410 -20.05 16.59 18.14
C GLY A 410 -21.19 17.14 18.99
N PRO A 411 -22.44 17.04 18.50
CA PRO A 411 -23.61 17.48 19.25
C PRO A 411 -23.68 16.84 20.63
N VAL A 412 -24.04 17.64 21.64
CA VAL A 412 -24.47 17.13 22.94
C VAL A 412 -25.85 16.54 22.73
N ASN A 413 -25.99 15.22 22.91
CA ASN A 413 -27.29 14.56 22.87
C ASN A 413 -28.10 14.87 24.14
#